data_AF-M3UPQ8-F1
#
_entry.id   AF-M3UPQ8-F1
#
_cell.length_a   1.000
_cell.length_b   1.000
_cell.length_c   1.000
_cell.angle_alpha   90.00
_cell.angle_beta   90.00
_cell.angle_gamma   90.00
#
_symmetry.space_group_name_H-M   'P 1'
#
loop_
_entity.id
_entity.type
_entity.pdbx_description
1 polymer ?
#
loop_
_entity_poly.entity_id
_entity_poly.type
_entity_poly.pdbx_seq_one_letter_code
_entity_poly.pdbx_strand_id
1 'polypeptide(L)'
;MNNTSTDNTGNLNTLSKDTKNNQTLPYYQLSKLFVMCGIVCLEFFFIHLILAIVMKGFGLQVYFFQTVICSLVVINFMYYRYSMSGNVITLNTFIQEIFTLKGKWISTLIKAGMGFLSIFCLRVILYYCHIDTSNLFSNFYTDGELDIPVVLDNLFFSVITEEIALRRSMLNTIKTYTPTSKNYLFIISGIWFGLIHFVNIGTSSFTVTYVLFQMSYGMVIGYTFGIFTEYLGIFPSIILHSMNNACAIFIPFVFSPFLLLYSILSALLLIYLSHKLLISLSL
;
A
#
# COMPACT_ATOMS: atom_id res chain seq x y z
N MET A 1 -61.33 37.89 3.59
CA MET A 1 -61.07 38.96 2.62
C MET A 1 -59.79 38.61 1.87
N ASN A 2 -59.95 38.39 0.57
CA ASN A 2 -59.01 38.25 -0.56
C ASN A 2 -57.66 37.54 -0.39
N ASN A 3 -57.61 36.36 -1.03
CA ASN A 3 -56.45 35.72 -1.64
C ASN A 3 -55.71 36.67 -2.59
N THR A 4 -54.38 36.63 -2.54
CA THR A 4 -53.52 36.61 -3.75
C THR A 4 -52.23 35.88 -3.42
N SER A 5 -52.14 34.66 -3.94
CA SER A 5 -50.91 33.94 -4.25
C SER A 5 -50.23 34.59 -5.46
N THR A 6 -48.94 34.87 -5.36
CA THR A 6 -48.06 35.01 -6.52
C THR A 6 -46.76 34.28 -6.21
N ASP A 7 -46.56 33.19 -6.96
CA ASP A 7 -45.31 32.48 -7.14
C ASP A 7 -44.17 33.44 -7.47
N ASN A 8 -43.04 33.25 -6.79
CA ASN A 8 -41.74 33.69 -7.29
C ASN A 8 -40.78 32.50 -7.24
N THR A 9 -40.93 31.62 -8.22
CA THR A 9 -39.85 30.75 -8.72
C THR A 9 -38.77 31.64 -9.34
N GLY A 10 -37.94 32.22 -8.48
CA GLY A 10 -36.72 32.94 -8.83
C GLY A 10 -35.59 31.96 -9.07
N ASN A 11 -35.50 31.51 -10.31
CA ASN A 11 -34.38 30.77 -10.86
C ASN A 11 -33.11 31.65 -10.80
N LEU A 12 -32.22 31.37 -9.85
CA LEU A 12 -30.84 31.86 -9.84
C LEU A 12 -29.88 30.68 -9.60
N ASN A 13 -30.02 29.69 -10.47
CA ASN A 13 -28.85 28.99 -10.99
C ASN A 13 -27.88 30.04 -11.53
N THR A 14 -26.83 30.34 -10.79
CA THR A 14 -25.47 30.73 -11.24
C THR A 14 -24.69 31.36 -10.07
N LEU A 15 -24.61 30.68 -8.93
CA LEU A 15 -23.45 30.87 -8.06
C LEU A 15 -22.37 29.92 -8.54
N SER A 16 -21.41 30.52 -9.25
CA SER A 16 -20.10 30.01 -9.65
C SER A 16 -19.96 28.48 -9.70
N LYS A 17 -19.70 27.99 -10.91
CA LYS A 17 -18.70 26.94 -11.08
C LYS A 17 -17.46 27.37 -10.28
N ASP A 18 -17.39 26.93 -9.03
CA ASP A 18 -16.18 27.04 -8.24
C ASP A 18 -15.13 26.30 -9.05
N THR A 19 -14.26 27.10 -9.64
CA THR A 19 -12.89 26.77 -10.00
C THR A 19 -12.28 26.21 -8.72
N LYS A 20 -12.52 24.92 -8.44
CA LYS A 20 -12.04 24.25 -7.24
C LYS A 20 -10.52 24.29 -7.27
N ASN A 21 -10.03 25.23 -6.46
CA ASN A 21 -8.65 25.56 -6.17
C ASN A 21 -7.71 24.34 -6.26
N ASN A 22 -6.94 24.30 -7.34
CA ASN A 22 -5.66 23.58 -7.43
C ASN A 22 -4.58 24.19 -6.52
N GLN A 23 -4.92 25.09 -5.60
CA GLN A 23 -3.96 25.66 -4.64
C GLN A 23 -3.37 24.53 -3.78
N THR A 24 -2.05 24.42 -3.80
CA THR A 24 -1.29 23.52 -2.93
C THR A 24 -1.51 23.89 -1.47
N LEU A 25 -1.39 22.91 -0.56
CA LEU A 25 -1.42 23.20 0.87
C LEU A 25 -0.29 24.22 1.20
N PRO A 26 -0.54 25.19 2.10
CA PRO A 26 0.53 26.00 2.67
C PRO A 26 1.64 25.11 3.23
N TYR A 27 2.90 25.52 3.09
CA TYR A 27 4.07 24.72 3.48
C TYR A 27 3.98 24.16 4.91
N TYR A 28 3.53 24.97 5.88
CA TYR A 28 3.41 24.50 7.27
C TYR A 28 2.40 23.36 7.43
N GLN A 29 1.29 23.36 6.67
CA GLN A 29 0.30 22.28 6.70
C GLN A 29 0.84 21.03 6.01
N LEU A 30 1.59 21.21 4.91
CA LEU A 30 2.25 20.11 4.22
C LEU A 30 3.30 19.43 5.12
N SER A 31 4.13 20.21 5.80
CA SER A 31 5.11 19.69 6.77
C SER A 31 4.42 18.99 7.94
N LYS A 32 3.35 19.58 8.49
CA LYS A 32 2.57 18.94 9.56
C LYS A 32 1.97 17.62 9.09
N LEU A 33 1.39 17.56 7.90
CA LEU A 33 0.86 16.34 7.32
C LEU A 33 1.96 15.28 7.14
N PHE A 34 3.11 15.67 6.58
CA PHE A 34 4.25 14.78 6.41
C PHE A 34 4.68 14.16 7.74
N VAL A 35 4.79 14.96 8.80
CA VAL A 35 5.12 14.48 10.15
C VAL A 35 4.04 13.53 10.70
N MET A 36 2.76 13.86 10.53
CA MET A 36 1.67 13.02 11.01
C MET A 36 1.64 11.65 10.30
N CYS A 37 1.91 11.60 8.99
CA CYS A 37 2.11 10.33 8.28
C CYS A 37 3.31 9.55 8.84
N GLY A 38 4.41 10.23 9.15
CA GLY A 38 5.56 9.61 9.81
C GLY A 38 5.24 9.01 11.16
N ILE A 39 4.43 9.69 11.98
CA ILE A 39 3.97 9.16 13.26
C ILE A 39 3.16 7.87 13.07
N VAL A 40 2.29 7.79 12.05
CA VAL A 40 1.55 6.56 11.72
C VAL A 40 2.51 5.41 11.39
N CYS A 41 3.53 5.66 10.58
CA CYS A 41 4.54 4.65 10.23
C CYS A 41 5.35 4.18 11.45
N LEU A 42 5.75 5.13 12.31
CA LEU A 42 6.48 4.81 13.53
C LEU A 42 5.62 3.98 14.48
N GLU A 43 4.37 4.34 14.70
CA GLU A 43 3.45 3.56 15.55
C GLU A 43 3.24 2.15 15.00
N PHE A 44 3.00 2.03 13.69
CA PHE A 44 2.92 0.74 13.01
C PHE A 44 4.15 -0.11 13.33
N PHE A 45 5.34 0.48 13.17
CA PHE A 45 6.60 -0.21 13.39
C PHE A 45 6.81 -0.59 14.87
N PHE A 46 6.62 0.35 15.79
CA PHE A 46 6.82 0.12 17.22
C PHE A 46 5.92 -0.98 17.76
N ILE A 47 4.66 -1.04 17.31
CA ILE A 47 3.74 -2.09 17.75
C ILE A 47 4.21 -3.46 17.24
N HIS A 48 4.62 -3.58 15.98
CA HIS A 48 5.20 -4.83 15.46
C HIS A 48 6.43 -5.26 16.27
N LEU A 49 7.33 -4.32 16.57
CA LEU A 49 8.53 -4.60 17.35
C LEU A 49 8.19 -5.07 18.77
N ILE A 50 7.31 -4.37 19.48
CA ILE A 50 6.88 -4.73 20.83
C ILE A 50 6.23 -6.12 20.84
N LEU A 51 5.32 -6.39 19.89
CA LEU A 51 4.66 -7.68 19.80
C LEU A 51 5.64 -8.82 19.52
N ALA A 52 6.60 -8.60 18.61
CA ALA A 52 7.65 -9.59 18.34
C ALA A 52 8.48 -9.91 19.59
N ILE A 53 8.88 -8.89 20.36
CA ILE A 53 9.62 -9.05 21.63
C ILE A 53 8.77 -9.81 22.66
N VAL A 54 7.51 -9.40 22.83
CA VAL A 54 6.60 -9.99 23.82
C VAL A 54 6.32 -11.46 23.50
N MET A 55 5.96 -11.78 22.26
CA MET A 55 5.68 -13.15 21.84
C MET A 55 6.90 -14.06 22.00
N LYS A 56 8.09 -13.55 21.65
CA LYS A 56 9.35 -14.27 21.87
C LYS A 56 9.64 -14.48 23.36
N GLY A 57 9.39 -13.47 24.18
CA GLY A 57 9.53 -13.54 25.64
C GLY A 57 8.60 -14.55 26.30
N PHE A 58 7.40 -14.76 25.76
CA PHE A 58 6.44 -15.78 26.22
C PHE A 58 6.67 -17.17 25.60
N GLY A 59 7.72 -17.36 24.81
CA GLY A 59 8.05 -18.65 24.21
C GLY A 59 7.10 -19.08 23.09
N LEU A 60 6.32 -18.18 22.51
CA LEU A 60 5.56 -18.47 21.30
C LEU A 60 6.55 -18.59 20.14
N GLN A 61 6.84 -19.80 19.68
CA GLN A 61 7.84 -20.04 18.61
C GLN A 61 7.22 -20.26 17.23
N VAL A 62 5.90 -20.42 17.15
CA VAL A 62 5.22 -20.73 15.87
C VAL A 62 5.01 -19.45 15.08
N TYR A 63 5.79 -19.28 14.01
CA TYR A 63 5.80 -18.08 13.14
C TYR A 63 4.41 -17.69 12.65
N PHE A 64 3.63 -18.64 12.15
CA PHE A 64 2.28 -18.38 11.64
C PHE A 64 1.38 -17.71 12.67
N PHE A 65 1.36 -18.20 13.92
CA PHE A 65 0.54 -17.60 14.98
C PHE A 65 1.06 -16.22 15.39
N GLN A 66 2.38 -16.01 15.39
CA GLN A 66 2.96 -14.69 15.64
C GLN A 66 2.47 -13.67 14.62
N THR A 67 2.54 -14.00 13.33
CA THR A 67 2.07 -13.16 12.23
C THR A 67 0.59 -12.82 12.38
N VAL A 68 -0.27 -13.82 12.59
CA VAL A 68 -1.72 -13.60 12.74
C VAL A 68 -2.03 -12.68 13.92
N ILE A 69 -1.40 -12.90 15.08
CA ILE A 69 -1.58 -12.07 16.27
C ILE A 69 -1.09 -10.65 16.00
N CYS A 70 0.08 -10.48 15.40
CA CYS A 70 0.61 -9.17 15.01
C CYS A 70 -0.36 -8.41 14.10
N SER A 71 -0.82 -9.04 13.01
CA SER A 71 -1.77 -8.44 12.08
C SER A 71 -3.04 -7.98 12.78
N LEU A 72 -3.64 -8.82 13.63
CA LEU A 72 -4.87 -8.51 14.35
C LEU A 72 -4.68 -7.32 15.30
N VAL A 73 -3.61 -7.32 16.10
CA VAL A 73 -3.36 -6.25 17.08
C VAL A 73 -3.05 -4.93 16.38
N VAL A 74 -2.22 -4.94 15.34
CA VAL A 74 -1.82 -3.73 14.61
C VAL A 74 -3.03 -3.14 13.87
N ILE A 75 -3.84 -3.96 13.19
CA ILE A 75 -5.07 -3.50 12.53
C ILE A 75 -6.04 -2.90 13.56
N ASN A 76 -6.23 -3.56 14.70
CA ASN A 76 -7.13 -3.09 15.74
C ASN A 76 -6.64 -1.76 16.36
N PHE A 77 -5.34 -1.65 16.64
CA PHE A 77 -4.75 -0.41 17.12
C PHE A 77 -4.96 0.74 16.13
N MET A 78 -4.70 0.50 14.84
CA MET A 78 -4.85 1.51 13.80
C MET A 78 -6.32 1.89 13.56
N TYR A 79 -7.25 0.93 13.72
CA TYR A 79 -8.69 1.20 13.77
C TYR A 79 -9.05 2.12 14.95
N TYR A 80 -8.58 1.80 16.16
CA TYR A 80 -8.84 2.59 17.37
C TYR A 80 -8.23 4.00 17.31
N ARG A 81 -7.00 4.13 16.80
CA ARG A 81 -6.35 5.42 16.53
C ARG A 81 -7.26 6.32 15.69
N TYR A 82 -7.84 5.76 14.63
CA TYR A 82 -8.68 6.54 13.74
C TYR A 82 -10.02 6.91 14.39
N SER A 83 -10.66 6.00 15.14
CA SER A 83 -11.93 6.30 15.81
C SER A 83 -11.80 7.41 16.87
N MET A 84 -10.64 7.51 17.53
CA MET A 84 -10.35 8.56 18.52
C MET A 84 -10.04 9.94 17.91
N SER A 85 -9.83 10.03 16.59
CA SER A 85 -9.50 11.29 15.90
C SER A 85 -10.71 12.21 15.62
N GLY A 86 -11.88 11.91 16.19
CA GLY A 86 -13.11 12.71 16.05
C GLY A 86 -14.10 12.20 15.00
N ASN A 87 -13.68 11.25 14.15
CA ASN A 87 -14.55 10.53 13.23
C ASN A 87 -14.87 9.15 13.80
N VAL A 88 -16.00 9.02 14.51
CA VAL A 88 -16.44 7.72 15.04
C VAL A 88 -16.82 6.82 13.86
N ILE A 89 -15.88 5.97 13.42
CA ILE A 89 -16.13 4.91 12.44
C ILE A 89 -16.61 3.67 13.17
N THR A 90 -17.81 3.20 12.83
CA THR A 90 -18.30 1.90 13.30
C THR A 90 -17.49 0.76 12.69
N LEU A 91 -17.42 -0.39 13.38
CA LEU A 91 -16.77 -1.58 12.83
C LEU A 91 -17.33 -1.97 11.46
N ASN A 92 -18.65 -1.84 11.27
CA ASN A 92 -19.29 -2.12 9.99
C ASN A 92 -18.80 -1.18 8.88
N THR A 93 -18.66 0.11 9.15
CA THR A 93 -18.11 1.08 8.20
C THR A 93 -16.66 0.78 7.88
N PHE A 94 -15.85 0.41 8.88
CA PHE A 94 -14.46 -0.01 8.67
C PHE A 94 -14.35 -1.23 7.73
N ILE A 95 -15.15 -2.27 7.99
CA ILE A 95 -15.21 -3.47 7.15
C ILE A 95 -15.68 -3.11 5.74
N GLN A 96 -16.72 -2.28 5.61
CA GLN A 96 -17.22 -1.82 4.31
C GLN A 96 -16.15 -1.08 3.52
N GLU A 97 -15.37 -0.19 4.16
CA GLU A 97 -14.26 0.52 3.51
C GLU A 97 -13.20 -0.43 2.95
N ILE A 98 -12.87 -1.50 3.69
CA ILE A 98 -11.92 -2.52 3.23
C ILE A 98 -12.43 -3.19 1.96
N PHE A 99 -13.70 -3.64 1.97
CA PHE A 99 -14.33 -4.32 0.83
C PHE A 99 -14.89 -3.38 -0.23
N THR A 100 -14.69 -2.08 -0.11
CA THR A 100 -15.19 -1.11 -1.09
C THR A 100 -14.45 -1.27 -2.41
N LEU A 101 -15.22 -1.43 -3.48
CA LEU A 101 -14.73 -1.55 -4.86
C LEU A 101 -15.13 -0.30 -5.63
N LYS A 102 -14.17 0.35 -6.28
CA LYS A 102 -14.38 1.58 -7.06
C LYS A 102 -13.80 1.46 -8.46
N GLY A 103 -14.33 2.27 -9.36
CA GLY A 103 -13.80 2.41 -10.72
C GLY A 103 -13.73 1.08 -11.49
N LYS A 104 -12.78 1.00 -12.42
CA LYS A 104 -12.57 -0.16 -13.29
C LYS A 104 -11.61 -1.20 -12.67
N TRP A 105 -11.81 -1.54 -11.40
CA TRP A 105 -10.90 -2.38 -10.63
C TRP A 105 -10.59 -3.72 -11.32
N ILE A 106 -11.60 -4.43 -11.85
CA ILE A 106 -11.40 -5.72 -12.56
C ILE A 106 -10.43 -5.56 -13.73
N SER A 107 -10.64 -4.55 -14.58
CA SER A 107 -9.78 -4.33 -15.75
C SER A 107 -8.35 -4.02 -15.34
N THR A 108 -8.16 -3.25 -14.27
CA THR A 108 -6.81 -2.97 -13.75
C THR A 108 -6.15 -4.23 -13.18
N LEU A 109 -6.88 -5.03 -12.40
CA LEU A 109 -6.37 -6.29 -11.85
C LEU A 109 -5.97 -7.28 -12.94
N ILE A 110 -6.80 -7.43 -13.99
CA ILE A 110 -6.48 -8.32 -15.12
C ILE A 110 -5.20 -7.87 -15.83
N LYS A 111 -5.09 -6.57 -16.14
CA LYS A 111 -3.89 -6.01 -16.79
C LYS A 111 -2.64 -6.18 -15.93
N ALA A 112 -2.76 -5.93 -14.63
CA ALA A 112 -1.66 -6.15 -13.69
C ALA A 112 -1.27 -7.63 -13.63
N GLY A 113 -2.24 -8.53 -13.47
CA GLY A 113 -2.03 -9.97 -13.45
C GLY A 113 -1.32 -10.49 -14.71
N MET A 114 -1.75 -10.04 -15.89
CA MET A 114 -1.08 -10.36 -17.16
C MET A 114 0.36 -9.83 -17.21
N GLY A 115 0.59 -8.60 -16.71
CA GLY A 115 1.91 -8.00 -16.65
C GLY A 115 2.85 -8.78 -15.71
N PHE A 116 2.41 -9.09 -14.49
CA PHE A 116 3.18 -9.89 -13.53
C PHE A 116 3.44 -11.31 -14.03
N LEU A 117 2.45 -11.95 -14.66
CA LEU A 117 2.63 -13.25 -15.29
C LEU A 117 3.70 -13.19 -16.38
N SER A 118 3.73 -12.12 -17.18
CA SER A 118 4.74 -11.93 -18.23
C SER A 118 6.15 -11.76 -17.64
N ILE A 119 6.28 -10.98 -16.55
CA ILE A 119 7.56 -10.81 -15.83
C ILE A 119 8.03 -12.14 -15.24
N PHE A 120 7.12 -12.93 -14.66
CA PHE A 120 7.41 -14.27 -14.16
C PHE A 120 7.86 -15.22 -15.28
N CYS A 121 7.13 -15.27 -16.40
CA CYS A 121 7.53 -16.10 -17.55
C CYS A 121 8.91 -15.70 -18.08
N LEU A 122 9.21 -14.40 -18.16
CA LEU A 122 10.53 -13.92 -18.54
C LEU A 122 11.61 -14.45 -17.58
N ARG A 123 11.37 -14.40 -16.27
CA ARG A 123 12.28 -14.91 -15.25
C ARG A 123 12.57 -16.41 -15.44
N VAL A 124 11.53 -17.20 -15.72
CA VAL A 124 11.63 -18.65 -15.97
C VAL A 124 12.44 -18.93 -17.24
N ILE A 125 12.17 -18.20 -18.33
CA ILE A 125 12.92 -18.33 -19.59
C ILE A 125 14.41 -18.04 -19.35
N LEU A 126 14.72 -16.92 -18.68
CA LEU A 126 16.12 -16.52 -18.44
C LEU A 126 16.87 -17.52 -17.56
N TYR A 127 16.18 -18.15 -16.61
CA TYR A 127 16.73 -19.24 -15.79
C TYR A 127 17.06 -20.49 -16.63
N TYR A 128 16.12 -20.98 -17.45
CA TYR A 128 16.34 -22.17 -18.29
C TYR A 128 17.29 -21.91 -19.47
N CYS A 129 17.46 -20.65 -19.89
CA CYS A 129 18.49 -20.25 -20.84
C CYS A 129 19.88 -20.08 -20.19
N HIS A 130 20.03 -20.35 -18.89
CA HIS A 130 21.26 -20.16 -18.13
C HIS A 130 21.85 -18.74 -18.16
N ILE A 131 21.02 -17.74 -18.48
CA ILE A 131 21.39 -16.31 -18.38
C ILE A 131 21.29 -15.88 -16.92
N ASP A 132 20.29 -16.40 -16.21
CA ASP A 132 20.25 -16.34 -14.76
C ASP A 132 20.65 -17.69 -14.13
N THR A 133 21.55 -17.63 -13.16
CA THR A 133 21.98 -18.78 -12.33
C THR A 133 21.39 -18.73 -10.91
N SER A 134 20.55 -17.74 -10.65
CA SER A 134 19.57 -17.62 -9.58
C SER A 134 18.85 -18.87 -9.11
N ASN A 135 18.91 -19.32 -7.85
CA ASN A 135 17.97 -20.36 -7.44
C ASN A 135 16.53 -19.82 -7.39
N LEU A 136 15.68 -20.28 -8.32
CA LEU A 136 14.30 -19.84 -8.50
C LEU A 136 13.40 -20.12 -7.30
N PHE A 137 13.74 -21.14 -6.51
CA PHE A 137 12.91 -21.62 -5.40
C PHE A 137 13.50 -21.31 -4.03
N SER A 138 14.65 -20.65 -3.94
CA SER A 138 15.35 -20.42 -2.68
C SER A 138 14.51 -19.78 -1.58
N ASN A 139 13.55 -18.92 -1.93
CA ASN A 139 12.68 -18.25 -0.95
C ASN A 139 11.47 -19.09 -0.48
N PHE A 140 11.26 -20.27 -1.06
CA PHE A 140 10.21 -21.20 -0.64
C PHE A 140 10.70 -22.22 0.39
N TYR A 141 12.02 -22.39 0.51
CA TYR A 141 12.59 -23.47 1.29
C TYR A 141 13.44 -22.93 2.45
N THR A 142 13.13 -23.41 3.64
CA THR A 142 13.96 -23.24 4.85
C THR A 142 14.47 -24.64 5.23
N ASP A 143 15.78 -24.81 5.39
CA ASP A 143 16.40 -26.10 5.72
C ASP A 143 16.03 -27.27 4.78
N GLY A 144 15.70 -26.96 3.53
CA GLY A 144 15.32 -27.95 2.51
C GLY A 144 13.83 -28.34 2.51
N GLU A 145 13.02 -27.78 3.40
CA GLU A 145 11.57 -28.00 3.46
C GLU A 145 10.79 -26.77 2.99
N LEU A 146 9.62 -26.99 2.38
CA LEU A 146 8.74 -25.92 1.94
C LEU A 146 8.18 -25.16 3.16
N ASP A 147 8.54 -23.89 3.28
CA ASP A 147 8.11 -23.02 4.38
C ASP A 147 6.77 -22.36 4.06
N ILE A 148 5.70 -23.15 4.16
CA ILE A 148 4.32 -22.69 3.92
C ILE A 148 3.97 -21.46 4.78
N PRO A 149 4.31 -21.41 6.09
CA PRO A 149 4.07 -20.23 6.92
C PRO A 149 4.67 -18.94 6.35
N VAL A 150 5.94 -18.96 5.91
CA VAL A 150 6.60 -17.79 5.32
C VAL A 150 5.94 -17.38 4.00
N VAL A 151 5.56 -18.35 3.16
CA VAL A 151 4.84 -18.05 1.91
C VAL A 151 3.49 -17.38 2.19
N LEU A 152 2.70 -17.92 3.12
CA LEU A 152 1.40 -17.34 3.46
C LEU A 152 1.52 -15.93 4.06
N ASP A 153 2.56 -15.71 4.88
CA ASP A 153 2.82 -14.39 5.43
C ASP A 153 3.20 -13.38 4.34
N ASN A 154 4.18 -13.70 3.50
CA ASN A 154 4.66 -12.83 2.42
C ASN A 154 3.56 -12.48 1.40
N LEU A 155 2.64 -13.43 1.14
CA LEU A 155 1.58 -13.24 0.14
C LEU A 155 0.33 -12.56 0.70
N PHE A 156 0.00 -12.82 1.96
CA PHE A 156 -1.30 -12.44 2.51
C PHE A 156 -1.20 -11.62 3.78
N PHE A 157 -0.65 -12.15 4.87
CA PHE A 157 -0.76 -11.48 6.17
C PHE A 157 0.03 -10.17 6.24
N SER A 158 1.30 -10.17 5.81
CA SER A 158 2.11 -8.95 5.68
C SER A 158 1.40 -7.92 4.81
N VAL A 159 0.93 -8.33 3.62
CA VAL A 159 0.21 -7.47 2.66
C VAL A 159 -1.06 -6.88 3.26
N ILE A 160 -1.92 -7.70 3.87
CA ILE A 160 -3.16 -7.25 4.50
C ILE A 160 -2.84 -6.24 5.61
N THR A 161 -1.81 -6.50 6.40
CA THR A 161 -1.40 -5.63 7.50
C THR A 161 -0.86 -4.30 6.99
N GLU A 162 -0.01 -4.30 5.98
CA GLU A 162 0.53 -3.09 5.35
C GLU A 162 -0.56 -2.27 4.66
N GLU A 163 -1.48 -2.89 3.93
CA GLU A 163 -2.52 -2.16 3.21
C GLU A 163 -3.62 -1.63 4.16
N ILE A 164 -4.06 -2.43 5.13
CA ILE A 164 -5.14 -2.03 6.05
C ILE A 164 -4.62 -1.18 7.20
N ALA A 165 -3.54 -1.58 7.87
CA ALA A 165 -3.07 -0.86 9.06
C ALA A 165 -2.25 0.36 8.68
N LEU A 166 -1.37 0.26 7.67
CA LEU A 166 -0.48 1.36 7.29
C LEU A 166 -1.09 2.25 6.21
N ARG A 167 -1.43 1.70 5.03
CA ARG A 167 -1.86 2.51 3.87
C ARG A 167 -3.18 3.23 4.12
N ARG A 168 -4.22 2.52 4.61
CA ARG A 168 -5.50 3.15 4.97
C ARG A 168 -5.30 4.27 6.00
N SER A 169 -4.52 4.03 7.05
CA SER A 169 -4.28 5.02 8.12
C SER A 169 -3.55 6.25 7.62
N MET A 170 -2.55 6.08 6.74
CA MET A 170 -1.87 7.19 6.09
C MET A 170 -2.82 8.00 5.20
N LEU A 171 -3.62 7.34 4.35
CA LEU A 171 -4.58 8.02 3.47
C LEU A 171 -5.67 8.76 4.26
N ASN A 172 -6.12 8.18 5.35
CA ASN A 172 -7.08 8.80 6.27
C ASN A 172 -6.48 10.03 6.96
N THR A 173 -5.21 9.96 7.36
CA THR A 173 -4.47 11.12 7.88
C THR A 173 -4.39 12.21 6.81
N ILE A 174 -4.04 11.87 5.57
CA ILE A 174 -4.03 12.79 4.43
C ILE A 174 -5.40 13.46 4.22
N LYS A 175 -6.48 12.68 4.22
CA LYS A 175 -7.85 13.18 4.01
C LYS A 175 -8.33 14.16 5.07
N THR A 176 -7.78 14.07 6.29
CA THR A 176 -8.07 15.01 7.38
C THR A 176 -7.56 16.42 7.06
N TYR A 177 -6.46 16.54 6.32
CA TYR A 177 -5.88 17.83 5.91
C TYR A 177 -6.37 18.28 4.53
N THR A 178 -6.70 17.33 3.65
CA THR A 178 -7.17 17.61 2.28
C THR A 178 -8.31 16.66 1.90
N PRO A 179 -9.57 17.10 1.96
CA PRO A 179 -10.71 16.26 1.59
C PRO A 179 -10.69 15.81 0.12
N THR A 180 -10.02 16.58 -0.75
CA THR A 180 -9.79 16.20 -2.15
C THR A 180 -8.38 15.63 -2.33
N SER A 181 -8.34 14.41 -2.85
CA SER A 181 -7.09 13.71 -3.16
C SER A 181 -6.33 14.45 -4.27
N LYS A 182 -5.10 14.88 -3.95
CA LYS A 182 -4.18 15.57 -4.87
C LYS A 182 -2.96 14.71 -5.12
N ASN A 183 -2.46 14.72 -6.36
CA ASN A 183 -1.39 13.82 -6.80
C ASN A 183 -0.12 13.89 -5.94
N TYR A 184 0.24 15.09 -5.44
CA TYR A 184 1.44 15.25 -4.61
C TYR A 184 1.34 14.58 -3.24
N LEU A 185 0.14 14.24 -2.77
CA LEU A 185 -0.07 13.59 -1.47
C LEU A 185 0.28 12.11 -1.52
N PHE A 186 0.18 11.48 -2.69
CA PHE A 186 0.66 10.10 -2.90
C PHE A 186 2.18 10.01 -2.79
N ILE A 187 2.91 11.11 -3.04
CA ILE A 187 4.37 11.16 -2.87
C ILE A 187 4.72 11.02 -1.38
N ILE A 188 3.97 11.66 -0.48
CA ILE A 188 4.17 11.52 0.97
C ILE A 188 3.96 10.06 1.39
N SER A 189 2.89 9.43 0.91
CA SER A 189 2.64 8.00 1.15
C SER A 189 3.77 7.14 0.60
N GLY A 190 4.29 7.45 -0.60
CA GLY A 190 5.42 6.76 -1.20
C GLY A 190 6.68 6.84 -0.35
N ILE A 191 7.12 8.05 0.00
CA ILE A 191 8.31 8.28 0.82
C ILE A 191 8.24 7.46 2.11
N TRP A 192 7.16 7.60 2.87
CA TRP A 192 7.04 6.91 4.16
C TRP A 192 6.94 5.39 4.03
N PHE A 193 6.25 4.89 2.99
CA PHE A 193 6.20 3.46 2.71
C PHE A 193 7.59 2.91 2.34
N GLY A 194 8.38 3.64 1.54
CA GLY A 194 9.76 3.21 1.24
C GLY A 194 10.69 3.28 2.46
N LEU A 195 10.56 4.32 3.29
CA LEU A 195 11.40 4.51 4.48
C LEU A 195 11.20 3.43 5.55
N ILE A 196 10.06 2.74 5.58
CA ILE A 196 9.83 1.67 6.57
C ILE A 196 10.84 0.53 6.42
N HIS A 197 11.30 0.26 5.20
CA HIS A 197 12.28 -0.79 4.92
C HIS A 197 13.68 -0.44 5.44
N PHE A 198 13.93 0.79 5.88
CA PHE A 198 15.21 1.15 6.50
C PHE A 198 15.52 0.32 7.75
N VAL A 199 14.50 -0.23 8.44
CA VAL A 199 14.71 -1.16 9.56
C VAL A 199 15.58 -2.36 9.16
N ASN A 200 15.50 -2.81 7.91
CA ASN A 200 16.25 -3.95 7.42
C ASN A 200 17.77 -3.71 7.41
N ILE A 201 18.23 -2.47 7.58
CA ILE A 201 19.67 -2.19 7.71
C ILE A 201 20.27 -2.76 9.00
N GLY A 202 19.44 -2.95 10.03
CA GLY A 202 19.84 -3.49 11.33
C GLY A 202 19.80 -5.01 11.41
N THR A 203 19.38 -5.70 10.34
CA THR A 203 19.30 -7.17 10.32
C THR A 203 20.52 -7.76 9.61
N SER A 204 21.08 -8.84 10.16
CA SER A 204 22.26 -9.50 9.58
C SER A 204 22.00 -10.18 8.23
N SER A 205 20.74 -10.26 7.81
CA SER A 205 20.28 -11.00 6.64
C SER A 205 20.37 -10.20 5.34
N PHE A 206 20.52 -8.87 5.40
CA PHE A 206 20.48 -8.01 4.21
C PHE A 206 21.71 -7.11 4.10
N THR A 207 22.18 -6.90 2.87
CA THR A 207 23.23 -5.93 2.60
C THR A 207 22.67 -4.52 2.59
N VAL A 208 23.46 -3.53 3.02
CA VAL A 208 23.06 -2.10 2.99
C VAL A 208 22.57 -1.69 1.60
N THR A 209 23.26 -2.13 0.53
CA THR A 209 22.88 -1.85 -0.85
C THR A 209 21.50 -2.41 -1.20
N TYR A 210 21.20 -3.64 -0.78
CA TYR A 210 19.89 -4.25 -0.99
C TYR A 210 18.79 -3.49 -0.24
N VAL A 211 19.06 -3.05 1.00
CA VAL A 211 18.10 -2.25 1.79
C VAL A 211 17.81 -0.91 1.13
N LEU A 212 18.84 -0.17 0.68
CA LEU A 212 18.65 1.10 -0.04
C LEU A 212 17.85 0.91 -1.34
N PHE A 213 18.07 -0.22 -2.01
CA PHE A 213 17.28 -0.60 -3.17
C PHE A 213 15.81 -0.88 -2.80
N GLN A 214 15.55 -1.68 -1.75
CA GLN A 214 14.20 -1.93 -1.24
C GLN A 214 13.49 -0.63 -0.87
N MET A 215 14.19 0.31 -0.23
CA MET A 215 13.62 1.63 0.10
C MET A 215 13.21 2.37 -1.17
N SER A 216 14.10 2.45 -2.16
CA SER A 216 13.85 3.18 -3.41
C SER A 216 12.68 2.58 -4.19
N TYR A 217 12.65 1.26 -4.32
CA TYR A 217 11.55 0.55 -4.96
C TYR A 217 10.26 0.70 -4.15
N GLY A 218 10.33 0.57 -2.83
CA GLY A 218 9.21 0.80 -1.90
C GLY A 218 8.61 2.20 -2.04
N MET A 219 9.41 3.24 -2.31
CA MET A 219 8.86 4.58 -2.58
C MET A 219 7.97 4.63 -3.82
N VAL A 220 8.40 3.96 -4.89
CA VAL A 220 7.65 3.88 -6.16
C VAL A 220 6.35 3.08 -5.97
N ILE A 221 6.44 1.92 -5.31
CA ILE A 221 5.28 1.08 -5.03
C ILE A 221 4.31 1.79 -4.09
N GLY A 222 4.81 2.42 -3.03
CA GLY A 222 4.02 3.20 -2.09
C GLY A 222 3.22 4.31 -2.77
N TYR A 223 3.83 5.03 -3.72
CA TYR A 223 3.15 6.02 -4.56
C TYR A 223 2.04 5.40 -5.42
N THR A 224 2.35 4.36 -6.20
CA THR A 224 1.38 3.73 -7.13
C THR A 224 0.22 3.06 -6.40
N PHE A 225 0.48 2.36 -5.30
CA PHE A 225 -0.56 1.71 -4.49
C PHE A 225 -1.40 2.73 -3.69
N GLY A 226 -0.84 3.89 -3.36
CA GLY A 226 -1.62 5.02 -2.83
C GLY A 226 -2.70 5.48 -3.82
N ILE A 227 -2.34 5.58 -5.10
CA ILE A 227 -3.28 5.87 -6.19
C ILE A 227 -4.32 4.74 -6.33
N PHE A 228 -3.90 3.48 -6.39
CA PHE A 228 -4.84 2.36 -6.50
C PHE A 228 -5.83 2.31 -5.35
N THR A 229 -5.37 2.52 -4.11
CA THR A 229 -6.26 2.51 -2.96
C THR A 229 -7.30 3.63 -3.02
N GLU A 230 -6.90 4.83 -3.44
CA GLU A 230 -7.82 5.95 -3.55
C GLU A 230 -8.89 5.72 -4.61
N TYR A 231 -8.49 5.23 -5.78
CA TYR A 231 -9.36 5.16 -6.96
C TYR A 231 -10.06 3.82 -7.17
N LEU A 232 -9.50 2.72 -6.64
CA LEU A 232 -10.07 1.37 -6.76
C LEU A 232 -10.61 0.84 -5.43
N GLY A 233 -10.12 1.37 -4.30
CA GLY A 233 -10.40 0.86 -2.96
C GLY A 233 -9.25 0.01 -2.40
N ILE A 234 -9.34 -0.33 -1.11
CA ILE A 234 -8.30 -1.05 -0.38
C ILE A 234 -8.20 -2.49 -0.87
N PHE A 235 -9.33 -3.19 -1.05
CA PHE A 235 -9.32 -4.59 -1.45
C PHE A 235 -8.60 -4.85 -2.80
N PRO A 236 -8.84 -4.09 -3.88
CA PRO A 236 -8.03 -4.25 -5.10
C PRO A 236 -6.55 -3.93 -4.89
N SER A 237 -6.21 -2.99 -4.00
CA SER A 237 -4.80 -2.70 -3.65
C SER A 237 -4.13 -3.88 -2.95
N ILE A 238 -4.82 -4.55 -2.01
CA ILE A 238 -4.38 -5.81 -1.38
C ILE A 238 -4.07 -6.86 -2.45
N ILE A 239 -4.99 -7.08 -3.40
CA ILE A 239 -4.78 -8.07 -4.46
C ILE A 239 -3.57 -7.71 -5.34
N LEU A 240 -3.44 -6.44 -5.75
CA LEU A 240 -2.29 -5.99 -6.56
C LEU A 240 -0.97 -6.17 -5.82
N HIS A 241 -0.95 -5.86 -4.52
CA HIS A 241 0.22 -6.04 -3.68
C HIS A 241 0.56 -7.53 -3.53
N SER A 242 -0.41 -8.39 -3.24
CA SER A 242 -0.22 -9.84 -3.21
C SER A 242 0.29 -10.40 -4.55
N MET A 243 -0.20 -9.90 -5.69
CA MET A 243 0.31 -10.29 -7.02
C MET A 243 1.77 -9.88 -7.22
N ASN A 244 2.13 -8.66 -6.79
CA ASN A 244 3.51 -8.19 -6.85
C ASN A 244 4.43 -9.07 -5.99
N ASN A 245 4.02 -9.35 -4.75
CA ASN A 245 4.78 -10.20 -3.83
C ASN A 245 4.87 -11.64 -4.33
N ALA A 246 3.81 -12.20 -4.91
CA ALA A 246 3.84 -13.52 -5.54
C ALA A 246 4.89 -13.62 -6.64
N CYS A 247 5.03 -12.58 -7.45
CA CYS A 247 6.11 -12.53 -8.44
C CYS A 247 7.49 -12.35 -7.77
N ALA A 248 7.57 -11.52 -6.72
CA ALA A 248 8.81 -11.23 -6.00
C ALA A 248 9.40 -12.45 -5.27
N ILE A 249 8.57 -13.40 -4.79
CA ILE A 249 9.08 -14.62 -4.12
C ILE A 249 9.96 -15.46 -5.07
N PHE A 250 9.76 -15.39 -6.39
CA PHE A 250 10.62 -16.08 -7.37
C PHE A 250 11.91 -15.30 -7.74
N ILE A 251 12.15 -14.16 -7.08
CA ILE A 251 13.31 -13.30 -7.30
C ILE A 251 14.25 -13.42 -6.10
N PRO A 252 15.58 -13.57 -6.30
CA PRO A 252 16.51 -13.68 -5.19
C PRO A 252 16.44 -12.47 -4.25
N PHE A 253 16.44 -12.71 -2.93
CA PHE A 253 16.49 -11.66 -1.90
C PHE A 253 17.91 -11.12 -1.65
N VAL A 254 18.68 -11.00 -2.74
CA VAL A 254 20.01 -10.38 -2.77
C VAL A 254 20.09 -9.45 -3.97
N PHE A 255 20.88 -8.39 -3.84
CA PHE A 255 21.08 -7.46 -4.95
C PHE A 255 21.69 -8.18 -6.14
N SER A 256 20.94 -8.21 -7.25
CA SER A 256 21.31 -8.93 -8.47
C SER A 256 20.79 -8.17 -9.70
N PRO A 257 21.39 -8.37 -10.89
CA PRO A 257 20.88 -7.80 -12.13
C PRO A 257 19.41 -8.16 -12.38
N PHE A 258 18.98 -9.35 -11.97
CA PHE A 258 17.60 -9.82 -12.12
C PHE A 258 16.64 -9.14 -11.17
N LEU A 259 17.03 -8.94 -9.91
CA LEU A 259 16.25 -8.14 -8.97
C LEU A 259 16.02 -6.73 -9.52
N LEU A 260 17.07 -6.13 -10.10
CA LEU A 260 16.99 -4.82 -10.74
C LEU A 260 16.03 -4.84 -11.94
N LEU A 261 16.17 -5.79 -12.86
CA LEU A 261 15.30 -5.95 -14.03
C LEU A 261 13.84 -6.14 -13.61
N TYR A 262 13.57 -7.06 -12.70
CA TYR A 262 12.24 -7.31 -12.14
C TYR A 262 11.63 -6.03 -11.58
N SER A 263 12.38 -5.33 -10.73
CA SER A 263 11.87 -4.15 -10.03
C SER A 263 11.60 -3.00 -10.99
N ILE A 264 12.43 -2.82 -12.03
CA ILE A 264 12.18 -1.84 -13.09
C ILE A 264 10.90 -2.20 -13.87
N LEU A 265 10.76 -3.45 -14.32
CA LEU A 265 9.59 -3.88 -15.09
C LEU A 265 8.29 -3.78 -14.26
N SER A 266 8.33 -4.22 -13.00
CA SER A 266 7.22 -4.10 -12.06
C SER A 266 6.87 -2.62 -11.81
N ALA A 267 7.86 -1.77 -11.52
CA ALA A 267 7.66 -0.34 -11.33
C ALA A 267 7.03 0.31 -12.57
N LEU A 268 7.54 0.03 -13.78
CA LEU A 268 7.00 0.57 -15.02
C LEU A 268 5.55 0.14 -15.26
N LEU A 269 5.23 -1.14 -15.02
CA LEU A 269 3.86 -1.66 -15.11
C LEU A 269 2.93 -0.90 -14.16
N LEU A 270 3.29 -0.78 -12.89
CA LEU A 270 2.45 -0.15 -11.88
C LEU A 270 2.33 1.36 -12.10
N ILE A 271 3.42 2.04 -12.50
CA ILE A 271 3.38 3.45 -12.90
C ILE A 271 2.43 3.62 -14.08
N TYR A 272 2.55 2.80 -15.13
CA TYR A 272 1.66 2.86 -16.29
C TYR A 272 0.19 2.72 -15.89
N LEU A 273 -0.15 1.72 -15.07
CA LEU A 273 -1.52 1.50 -14.60
C LEU A 273 -2.02 2.65 -13.73
N SER A 274 -1.21 3.14 -12.80
CA SER A 274 -1.56 4.28 -11.93
C SER A 274 -1.80 5.55 -12.73
N HIS A 275 -0.97 5.82 -13.74
CA HIS A 275 -1.11 6.97 -14.63
C HIS A 275 -2.37 6.88 -15.49
N LYS A 276 -2.70 5.68 -16.01
CA LYS A 276 -3.95 5.47 -16.76
C LYS A 276 -5.19 5.73 -15.89
N LEU A 277 -5.17 5.36 -14.62
CA LEU A 277 -6.26 5.67 -13.69
C LEU A 277 -6.41 7.16 -13.46
N LEU A 278 -5.29 7.86 -13.20
CA LEU A 278 -5.28 9.31 -13.03
C LEU A 278 -5.88 10.04 -14.25
N ILE A 279 -5.48 9.66 -15.47
CA ILE A 279 -6.02 10.26 -16.70
C ILE A 279 -7.52 9.97 -16.84
N SER A 280 -7.93 8.71 -16.66
CA SER A 280 -9.31 8.28 -16.90
C SER A 280 -10.36 8.92 -16.01
N LEU A 281 -9.94 9.56 -14.91
CA LEU A 281 -10.80 10.23 -13.93
C LEU A 281 -10.63 11.75 -13.93
N SER A 282 -9.69 12.27 -14.72
CA SER A 282 -9.52 13.71 -15.00
C SER A 282 -10.32 14.19 -16.21
N LEU A 283 -10.90 13.26 -16.97
CA LEU A 283 -11.81 13.45 -18.10
C LEU A 283 -13.24 13.11 -17.67
#